data_AF-A0A6C0EU07-F1
#
_entry.id   AF-A0A6C0EU07-F1
#
_cell.length_a   1.000
_cell.length_b   1.000
_cell.length_c   1.000
_cell.angle_alpha   90.00
_cell.angle_beta   90.00
_cell.angle_gamma   90.00
#
_symmetry.space_group_name_H-M   'P 1'
#
loop_
_entity.id
_entity.type
_entity.pdbx_description
1 polymer ?
#
loop_
_entity_poly.entity_id
_entity_poly.type
_entity_poly.pdbx_seq_one_letter_code
_entity_poly.pdbx_strand_id
1 'polypeptide(L)'
;MAGNGRPNINVKKPNTNVKMPNKMPNKMPNSITPNTNTLSGKFSSIATNAKEKLTELGTKVTNAATDLKQKATNKMTNITEGAKVAPGSEQLSKITAVTAEFMEANSAISKFVAVILSILLFYILFNIGISVLNNIFMTKSNPIVLDGLISSNKQLVVSANPNILKSIPILRSVNKDQGLEFTWNVWFFIEDVTSIQTGNYALIFSKGQSRADKKKNRAVTNTSQMTNVCPGAYIQSVESSKSAQLCVAITTYVDPNINNPGLELITIPNLPIQKWIHCSIRAQNKSIDVYINGIMTQRKNLLTLPKQNYYDTYIGDAQGFNGYISSLKYYDHALNYDEIQTDFVKGPNMKMANDNSSINKKDFLSMNWYYNNK
;
A
#
# COMPACT_ATOMS: atom_id res chain seq x y z
N MET A 1 -9.82 -78.72 58.13
CA MET A 1 -10.86 -77.79 58.60
C MET A 1 -10.53 -76.39 58.09
N ALA A 2 -11.52 -75.72 57.48
CA ALA A 2 -11.50 -74.38 56.85
C ALA A 2 -10.51 -74.22 55.66
N GLY A 3 -10.86 -73.74 54.46
CA GLY A 3 -12.05 -73.02 54.00
C GLY A 3 -11.58 -71.78 53.21
N ASN A 4 -11.33 -71.92 51.90
CA ASN A 4 -10.99 -70.80 51.01
C ASN A 4 -12.15 -70.55 50.02
N GLY A 5 -12.97 -69.54 50.34
CA GLY A 5 -14.01 -69.02 49.46
C GLY A 5 -13.49 -67.85 48.62
N ARG A 6 -13.79 -67.87 47.32
CA ARG A 6 -13.77 -66.68 46.45
C ARG A 6 -15.22 -66.24 46.24
N PRO A 7 -15.61 -64.97 46.51
CA PRO A 7 -16.95 -64.50 46.22
C PRO A 7 -17.12 -64.04 44.76
N ASN A 8 -18.29 -64.37 44.25
CA ASN A 8 -18.86 -64.05 42.95
C ASN A 8 -19.37 -62.59 42.96
N ILE A 9 -18.91 -61.73 42.04
CA ILE A 9 -19.42 -60.34 41.92
C ILE A 9 -20.43 -60.26 40.79
N ASN A 10 -21.64 -59.88 41.21
CA ASN A 10 -22.88 -59.76 40.48
C ASN A 10 -22.87 -58.52 39.58
N VAL A 11 -23.01 -58.69 38.26
CA VAL A 11 -23.07 -57.59 37.27
C VAL A 11 -24.48 -57.00 37.26
N LYS A 12 -24.65 -55.81 37.85
CA LYS A 12 -25.86 -54.98 37.70
C LYS A 12 -25.89 -54.31 36.32
N LYS A 13 -26.93 -54.58 35.53
CA LYS A 13 -27.29 -53.80 34.32
C LYS A 13 -27.72 -52.37 34.68
N PRO A 14 -27.23 -51.32 34.01
CA PRO A 14 -27.82 -49.99 34.12
C PRO A 14 -28.93 -49.77 33.07
N ASN A 15 -30.12 -49.58 33.62
CA ASN A 15 -31.25 -48.73 33.23
C ASN A 15 -31.17 -47.95 31.89
N THR A 16 -32.06 -48.29 30.96
CA THR A 16 -32.43 -47.51 29.79
C THR A 16 -33.42 -46.40 30.16
N ASN A 17 -32.97 -45.15 30.16
CA ASN A 17 -33.86 -43.99 30.02
C ASN A 17 -33.06 -42.78 29.52
N VAL A 18 -32.89 -42.70 28.19
CA VAL A 18 -32.41 -41.48 27.52
C VAL A 18 -33.61 -40.86 26.82
N LYS A 19 -34.04 -39.69 27.32
CA LYS A 19 -35.01 -38.81 26.66
C LYS A 19 -34.45 -38.38 25.30
N MET A 20 -35.23 -38.60 24.25
CA MET A 20 -34.95 -38.04 22.91
C MET A 20 -35.00 -36.50 22.96
N PRO A 21 -34.06 -35.78 22.34
CA PRO A 21 -34.23 -34.36 22.07
C PRO A 21 -35.21 -34.15 20.90
N ASN A 22 -36.07 -33.16 21.04
CA ASN A 22 -37.08 -32.71 20.07
C ASN A 22 -36.50 -32.46 18.66
N LYS A 23 -37.26 -32.88 17.64
CA LYS A 23 -37.14 -32.42 16.25
C LYS A 23 -37.16 -30.89 16.21
N MET A 24 -36.05 -30.28 15.77
CA MET A 24 -36.05 -28.87 15.37
C MET A 24 -36.78 -28.69 14.03
N PRO A 25 -37.54 -27.60 13.84
CA PRO A 25 -38.21 -27.31 12.58
C PRO A 25 -37.18 -26.90 11.52
N ASN A 26 -37.31 -27.51 10.34
CA ASN A 26 -36.52 -27.21 9.15
C ASN A 26 -36.95 -25.83 8.61
N LYS A 27 -36.16 -24.78 8.84
CA LYS A 27 -36.33 -23.47 8.20
C LYS A 27 -35.01 -23.11 7.53
N MET A 28 -34.92 -23.39 6.23
CA MET A 28 -33.85 -22.91 5.37
C MET A 28 -33.79 -21.37 5.45
N PRO A 29 -32.65 -20.74 5.78
CA PRO A 29 -32.44 -19.34 5.50
C PRO A 29 -32.25 -19.19 3.98
N ASN A 30 -33.16 -18.46 3.36
CA ASN A 30 -33.07 -18.08 1.97
C ASN A 30 -31.99 -16.99 1.79
N SER A 31 -31.32 -17.04 0.64
CA SER A 31 -30.32 -16.11 0.09
C SER A 31 -29.01 -15.92 0.86
N ILE A 32 -27.99 -16.64 0.41
CA ILE A 32 -26.57 -16.26 0.52
C ILE A 32 -26.40 -14.97 -0.28
N THR A 33 -26.10 -13.85 0.38
CA THR A 33 -25.61 -12.64 -0.28
C THR A 33 -24.22 -12.95 -0.87
N PRO A 34 -23.96 -12.73 -2.18
CA PRO A 34 -22.67 -13.07 -2.76
C PRO A 34 -21.55 -12.25 -2.13
N ASN A 35 -20.54 -12.95 -1.60
CA ASN A 35 -19.30 -12.37 -1.11
C ASN A 35 -18.56 -11.68 -2.28
N THR A 36 -18.48 -10.35 -2.25
CA THR A 36 -17.94 -9.49 -3.33
C THR A 36 -16.41 -9.54 -3.49
N ASN A 37 -15.72 -10.39 -2.73
CA ASN A 37 -14.25 -10.49 -2.71
C ASN A 37 -13.65 -11.51 -3.69
N THR A 38 -14.44 -12.03 -4.63
CA THR A 38 -13.92 -12.83 -5.74
C THR A 38 -13.49 -11.91 -6.89
N LEU A 39 -12.56 -12.37 -7.74
CA LEU A 39 -12.14 -11.65 -8.94
C LEU A 39 -13.34 -11.24 -9.81
N SER A 40 -14.37 -12.11 -9.88
CA SER A 40 -15.67 -11.84 -10.50
C SER A 40 -16.43 -10.68 -9.86
N GLY A 41 -16.41 -10.55 -8.52
CA GLY A 41 -17.01 -9.43 -7.78
C GLY A 41 -16.28 -8.09 -7.99
N LYS A 42 -14.96 -8.14 -8.22
CA LYS A 42 -14.20 -6.95 -8.63
C LYS A 42 -14.50 -6.55 -10.08
N PHE A 43 -14.63 -7.53 -10.99
CA PHE A 43 -15.06 -7.25 -12.37
C PHE A 43 -16.49 -6.71 -12.43
N SER A 44 -17.42 -7.24 -11.64
CA SER A 44 -18.81 -6.76 -11.63
C SER A 44 -18.93 -5.36 -11.04
N SER A 45 -18.19 -5.04 -9.97
CA SER A 45 -18.19 -3.68 -9.40
C SER A 45 -17.49 -2.67 -10.31
N ILE A 46 -16.39 -3.04 -10.98
CA ILE A 46 -15.74 -2.19 -11.98
C ILE A 46 -16.63 -2.00 -13.21
N ALA A 47 -17.29 -3.05 -13.71
CA ALA A 47 -18.23 -2.96 -14.82
C ALA A 47 -19.46 -2.10 -14.47
N THR A 48 -19.94 -2.20 -13.24
CA THR A 48 -21.06 -1.38 -12.74
C THR A 48 -20.64 0.08 -12.60
N ASN A 49 -19.48 0.37 -11.99
CA ASN A 49 -18.93 1.72 -11.88
C ASN A 49 -18.59 2.33 -13.25
N ALA A 50 -18.10 1.53 -14.20
CA ALA A 50 -17.84 1.96 -15.57
C ALA A 50 -19.14 2.25 -16.32
N LYS A 51 -20.16 1.40 -16.15
CA LYS A 51 -21.51 1.62 -16.71
C LYS A 51 -22.14 2.88 -16.14
N GLU A 52 -22.07 3.08 -14.82
CA GLU A 52 -22.55 4.27 -14.11
C GLU A 52 -21.84 5.53 -14.62
N LYS A 53 -20.51 5.51 -14.73
CA LYS A 53 -19.74 6.62 -15.30
C LYS A 53 -20.02 6.84 -16.78
N LEU A 54 -20.25 5.80 -17.57
CA LEU A 54 -20.67 5.95 -18.97
C LEU A 54 -22.07 6.54 -19.08
N THR A 55 -23.00 6.15 -18.21
CA THR A 55 -24.35 6.74 -18.15
C THR A 55 -24.29 8.17 -17.62
N GLU A 56 -23.40 8.48 -16.68
CA GLU A 56 -23.17 9.85 -16.19
C GLU A 56 -22.52 10.73 -17.27
N LEU A 57 -21.55 10.20 -18.02
CA LEU A 57 -20.95 10.89 -19.16
C LEU A 57 -21.98 11.05 -20.29
N GLY A 58 -22.76 10.02 -20.57
CA GLY A 58 -23.82 10.02 -21.58
C GLY A 58 -24.93 11.02 -21.23
N THR A 59 -25.32 11.11 -19.95
CA THR A 59 -26.26 12.12 -19.47
C THR A 59 -25.64 13.51 -19.45
N LYS A 60 -24.37 13.69 -19.08
CA LYS A 60 -23.68 15.00 -19.19
C LYS A 60 -23.52 15.46 -20.64
N VAL A 61 -23.21 14.56 -21.57
CA VAL A 61 -23.11 14.85 -23.00
C VAL A 61 -24.49 15.13 -23.60
N THR A 62 -25.51 14.35 -23.22
CA THR A 62 -26.90 14.59 -23.66
C THR A 62 -27.40 15.92 -23.10
N ASN A 63 -27.15 16.20 -21.82
CA ASN A 63 -27.51 17.45 -21.18
C ASN A 63 -26.74 18.63 -21.75
N ALA A 64 -25.45 18.47 -22.10
CA ALA A 64 -24.68 19.51 -22.78
C ALA A 64 -25.17 19.72 -24.22
N ALA A 65 -25.58 18.66 -24.92
CA ALA A 65 -26.14 18.74 -26.26
C ALA A 65 -27.55 19.34 -26.27
N THR A 66 -28.40 19.05 -25.27
CA THR A 66 -29.69 19.71 -25.08
C THR A 66 -29.52 21.13 -24.58
N ASP A 67 -28.55 21.43 -23.72
CA ASP A 67 -28.20 22.81 -23.34
C ASP A 67 -27.67 23.59 -24.55
N LEU A 68 -26.85 22.98 -25.40
CA LEU A 68 -26.36 23.61 -26.63
C LEU A 68 -27.48 23.79 -27.64
N LYS A 69 -28.36 22.79 -27.83
CA LYS A 69 -29.56 22.95 -28.67
C LYS A 69 -30.48 24.02 -28.11
N GLN A 70 -30.75 24.05 -26.82
CA GLN A 70 -31.64 25.02 -26.18
C GLN A 70 -31.00 26.42 -26.14
N LYS A 71 -29.70 26.54 -25.89
CA LYS A 71 -28.96 27.81 -26.01
C LYS A 71 -28.85 28.27 -27.46
N ALA A 72 -28.74 27.37 -28.43
CA ALA A 72 -28.76 27.70 -29.86
C ALA A 72 -30.15 28.09 -30.34
N THR A 73 -31.21 27.39 -29.92
CA THR A 73 -32.61 27.72 -30.25
C THR A 73 -33.03 29.03 -29.57
N ASN A 74 -32.66 29.24 -28.29
CA ASN A 74 -32.92 30.49 -27.58
C ASN A 74 -32.06 31.65 -28.10
N LYS A 75 -30.83 31.40 -28.58
CA LYS A 75 -30.07 32.40 -29.34
C LYS A 75 -30.68 32.63 -30.73
N MET A 76 -31.26 31.63 -31.39
CA MET A 76 -31.88 31.78 -32.72
C MET A 76 -33.17 32.60 -32.65
N THR A 77 -34.04 32.37 -31.67
CA THR A 77 -35.21 33.23 -31.41
C THR A 77 -34.79 34.65 -31.03
N ASN A 78 -33.75 34.81 -30.22
CA ASN A 78 -33.21 36.13 -29.86
C ASN A 78 -32.38 36.81 -30.97
N ILE A 79 -31.85 36.09 -31.96
CA ILE A 79 -31.13 36.63 -33.13
C ILE A 79 -32.11 37.02 -34.25
N THR A 80 -33.28 36.38 -34.31
CA THR A 80 -34.35 36.77 -35.26
C THR A 80 -35.01 38.09 -34.82
N GLU A 81 -35.06 38.38 -33.51
CA GLU A 81 -35.52 39.67 -32.97
C GLU A 81 -34.37 40.67 -32.66
N GLY A 82 -33.14 40.20 -32.50
CA GLY A 82 -31.96 40.98 -32.08
C GLY A 82 -30.87 41.08 -33.15
N ALA A 83 -31.21 41.18 -34.43
CA ALA A 83 -30.28 41.37 -35.56
C ALA A 83 -29.59 42.75 -35.58
N LYS A 84 -29.23 43.29 -34.40
CA LYS A 84 -28.32 44.43 -34.24
C LYS A 84 -27.42 44.14 -33.02
N VAL A 85 -26.10 44.06 -33.27
CA VAL A 85 -24.99 44.19 -32.30
C VAL A 85 -24.48 42.92 -31.59
N ALA A 86 -23.42 42.29 -32.11
CA ALA A 86 -22.22 41.86 -31.33
C ALA A 86 -21.14 41.15 -32.23
N PRO A 87 -19.86 41.59 -32.22
CA PRO A 87 -18.80 41.14 -33.13
C PRO A 87 -17.96 39.97 -32.60
N GLY A 88 -18.60 38.85 -32.27
CA GLY A 88 -17.93 37.61 -31.83
C GLY A 88 -18.66 36.31 -32.21
N SER A 89 -19.86 36.44 -32.76
CA SER A 89 -20.69 35.36 -33.30
C SER A 89 -20.28 34.93 -34.70
N GLU A 90 -19.56 35.76 -35.45
CA GLU A 90 -19.18 35.48 -36.84
C GLU A 90 -18.16 34.35 -36.98
N GLN A 91 -17.18 34.22 -36.09
CA GLN A 91 -16.17 33.16 -36.21
C GLN A 91 -16.76 31.79 -35.87
N LEU A 92 -17.60 31.72 -34.83
CA LEU A 92 -18.29 30.49 -34.46
C LEU A 92 -19.39 30.12 -35.48
N SER A 93 -20.11 31.10 -36.04
CA SER A 93 -21.07 30.85 -37.13
C SER A 93 -20.38 30.45 -38.43
N LYS A 94 -19.22 31.03 -38.78
CA LYS A 94 -18.40 30.60 -39.92
C LYS A 94 -17.84 29.19 -39.73
N ILE A 95 -17.34 28.85 -38.54
CA ILE A 95 -16.88 27.48 -38.22
C ILE A 95 -18.06 26.49 -38.30
N THR A 96 -19.23 26.87 -37.78
CA THR A 96 -20.43 26.00 -37.78
C THR A 96 -21.01 25.83 -39.19
N ALA A 97 -21.02 26.89 -40.01
CA ALA A 97 -21.47 26.85 -41.40
C ALA A 97 -20.52 26.04 -42.28
N VAL A 98 -19.21 26.21 -42.12
CA VAL A 98 -18.19 25.39 -42.80
C VAL A 98 -18.32 23.92 -42.40
N THR A 99 -18.62 23.61 -41.13
CA THR A 99 -18.87 22.21 -40.73
C THR A 99 -20.15 21.64 -41.32
N ALA A 100 -21.22 22.43 -41.47
CA ALA A 100 -22.48 21.97 -42.07
C ALA A 100 -22.34 21.74 -43.58
N GLU A 101 -21.70 22.67 -44.28
CA GLU A 101 -21.41 22.58 -45.72
C GLU A 101 -20.46 21.42 -46.03
N PHE A 102 -19.48 21.17 -45.17
CA PHE A 102 -18.59 20.02 -45.27
C PHE A 102 -19.28 18.67 -44.97
N MET A 103 -20.28 18.66 -44.07
CA MET A 103 -21.10 17.47 -43.77
C MET A 103 -22.09 17.11 -44.88
N GLU A 104 -22.65 18.10 -45.58
CA GLU A 104 -23.58 17.88 -46.69
C GLU A 104 -22.86 17.56 -48.02
N ALA A 105 -21.61 17.99 -48.17
CA ALA A 105 -20.83 17.73 -49.38
C ALA A 105 -20.42 16.25 -49.48
N ASN A 106 -21.11 15.47 -50.34
CA ASN A 106 -20.69 14.14 -50.80
C ASN A 106 -19.51 14.21 -51.81
N SER A 107 -18.53 15.06 -51.51
CA SER A 107 -17.36 15.29 -52.35
C SER A 107 -16.25 14.27 -52.03
N ALA A 108 -15.39 14.00 -53.02
CA ALA A 108 -14.20 13.17 -52.80
C ALA A 108 -13.27 13.76 -51.71
N ILE A 109 -13.22 15.10 -51.59
CA ILE A 109 -12.40 15.79 -50.58
C ILE A 109 -12.97 15.59 -49.17
N SER A 110 -14.30 15.63 -49.01
CA SER A 110 -14.94 15.40 -47.70
C SER A 110 -14.71 13.98 -47.19
N LYS A 111 -14.77 12.98 -48.09
CA LYS A 111 -14.44 11.58 -47.74
C LYS A 111 -12.98 11.41 -47.34
N PHE A 112 -12.06 12.06 -48.05
CA PHE A 112 -10.63 12.00 -47.73
C PHE A 112 -10.32 12.62 -46.35
N VAL A 113 -10.85 13.81 -46.07
CA VAL A 113 -10.67 14.49 -44.78
C VAL A 113 -11.40 13.74 -43.65
N ALA A 114 -12.57 13.15 -43.89
CA ALA A 114 -13.27 12.31 -42.91
C ALA A 114 -12.46 11.07 -42.52
N VAL A 115 -11.74 10.44 -43.46
CA VAL A 115 -10.83 9.32 -43.16
C VAL A 115 -9.68 9.78 -42.25
N ILE A 116 -9.07 10.92 -42.54
CA ILE A 116 -7.99 11.49 -41.69
C ILE A 116 -8.51 11.81 -40.29
N LEU A 117 -9.67 12.45 -40.16
CA LEU A 117 -10.28 12.75 -38.86
C LEU A 117 -10.65 11.48 -38.09
N SER A 118 -11.11 10.44 -38.78
CA SER A 118 -11.40 9.14 -38.16
C SER A 118 -10.14 8.48 -37.59
N ILE A 119 -9.01 8.53 -38.31
CA ILE A 119 -7.72 8.03 -37.82
C ILE A 119 -7.25 8.85 -36.61
N LEU A 120 -7.38 10.18 -36.65
CA LEU A 120 -7.02 11.05 -35.52
C LEU A 120 -7.88 10.76 -34.28
N LEU A 121 -9.20 10.60 -34.46
CA LEU A 121 -10.12 10.24 -33.39
C LEU A 121 -9.76 8.87 -32.81
N PHE A 122 -9.47 7.88 -33.66
CA PHE A 122 -9.04 6.56 -33.23
C PHE A 122 -7.74 6.64 -32.41
N TYR A 123 -6.75 7.44 -32.84
CA TYR A 123 -5.52 7.65 -32.08
C TYR A 123 -5.79 8.25 -30.69
N ILE A 124 -6.67 9.24 -30.59
CA ILE A 124 -7.05 9.84 -29.29
C ILE A 124 -7.75 8.80 -28.41
N LEU A 125 -8.73 8.08 -28.95
CA LEU A 125 -9.46 7.04 -28.22
C LEU A 125 -8.56 5.88 -27.80
N PHE A 126 -7.61 5.49 -28.64
CA PHE A 126 -6.63 4.46 -28.34
C PHE A 126 -5.73 4.89 -27.16
N ASN A 127 -5.23 6.12 -27.17
CA ASN A 127 -4.45 6.66 -26.04
C ASN A 127 -5.26 6.74 -24.75
N ILE A 128 -6.53 7.15 -24.82
CA ILE A 128 -7.44 7.14 -23.67
C ILE A 128 -7.65 5.69 -23.18
N GLY A 129 -7.88 4.76 -24.11
CA GLY A 129 -8.03 3.33 -23.81
C GLY A 129 -6.81 2.77 -23.09
N ILE A 130 -5.60 3.01 -23.60
CA ILE A 130 -4.34 2.62 -22.97
C ILE A 130 -4.20 3.25 -21.58
N SER A 131 -4.55 4.54 -21.42
CA SER A 131 -4.51 5.22 -20.12
C SER A 131 -5.46 4.59 -19.09
N VAL A 132 -6.68 4.25 -19.51
CA VAL A 132 -7.68 3.57 -18.66
C VAL A 132 -7.19 2.17 -18.29
N LEU A 133 -6.66 1.40 -19.26
CA LEU A 133 -6.11 0.08 -19.01
C LEU A 133 -4.95 0.15 -18.00
N ASN A 134 -4.04 1.11 -18.15
CA ASN A 134 -2.93 1.30 -17.20
C ASN A 134 -3.45 1.57 -15.78
N ASN A 135 -4.47 2.41 -15.61
CA ASN A 135 -5.00 2.71 -14.28
C ASN A 135 -5.71 1.52 -13.61
N ILE A 136 -6.31 0.62 -14.39
CA ILE A 136 -7.04 -0.55 -13.86
C ILE A 136 -6.10 -1.74 -13.61
N PHE A 137 -5.14 -1.97 -14.51
CA PHE A 137 -4.36 -3.20 -14.54
C PHE A 137 -2.91 -3.07 -14.06
N MET A 138 -2.33 -1.87 -13.99
CA MET A 138 -0.96 -1.72 -13.49
C MET A 138 -0.91 -1.71 -11.96
N THR A 139 0.14 -2.33 -11.42
CA THR A 139 0.46 -2.26 -9.99
C THR A 139 0.77 -0.81 -9.62
N LYS A 140 0.22 -0.36 -8.49
CA LYS A 140 0.51 0.97 -7.96
C LYS A 140 2.00 1.10 -7.64
N SER A 141 2.65 2.15 -8.14
CA SER A 141 4.04 2.52 -7.82
C SER A 141 4.31 2.67 -6.32
N ASN A 142 3.29 3.07 -5.55
CA ASN A 142 3.43 3.43 -4.14
C ASN A 142 2.46 2.63 -3.24
N PRO A 143 2.65 1.31 -3.12
CA PRO A 143 1.74 0.45 -2.38
C PRO A 143 1.84 0.68 -0.87
N ILE A 144 0.68 0.64 -0.20
CA ILE A 144 0.60 0.57 1.26
C ILE A 144 0.72 -0.91 1.64
N VAL A 145 1.82 -1.27 2.29
CA VAL A 145 2.14 -2.66 2.66
C VAL A 145 1.43 -3.07 3.94
N LEU A 146 1.30 -2.14 4.89
CA LEU A 146 0.45 -2.28 6.07
C LEU A 146 -0.48 -1.07 6.16
N ASP A 147 -1.76 -1.29 5.91
CA ASP A 147 -2.80 -0.29 6.15
C ASP A 147 -3.46 -0.56 7.50
N GLY A 148 -2.97 0.11 8.55
CA GLY A 148 -3.43 -0.08 9.91
C GLY A 148 -2.30 -0.27 10.89
N LEU A 149 -2.65 -0.85 12.05
CA LEU A 149 -1.83 -1.01 13.24
C LEU A 149 -1.69 -2.50 13.56
N ILE A 150 -0.47 -2.92 13.89
CA ILE A 150 -0.20 -4.24 14.47
C ILE A 150 0.69 -4.10 15.70
N SER A 151 0.59 -5.05 16.63
CA SER A 151 1.56 -5.17 17.72
C SER A 151 2.90 -5.68 17.18
N SER A 152 4.02 -5.10 17.62
CA SER A 152 5.36 -5.49 17.13
C SER A 152 5.72 -6.95 17.45
N ASN A 153 5.19 -7.48 18.56
CA ASN A 153 5.36 -8.87 18.97
C ASN A 153 4.53 -9.89 18.15
N LYS A 154 3.84 -9.45 17.08
CA LYS A 154 3.13 -10.31 16.13
C LYS A 154 3.76 -10.16 14.77
N GLN A 155 4.00 -11.29 14.10
CA GLN A 155 4.51 -11.29 12.74
C GLN A 155 3.36 -11.20 11.73
N LEU A 156 3.48 -10.25 10.81
CA LEU A 156 2.72 -10.18 9.57
C LEU A 156 3.67 -10.39 8.39
N VAL A 157 3.29 -11.27 7.47
CA VAL A 157 4.04 -11.50 6.22
C VAL A 157 3.17 -11.09 5.05
N VAL A 158 3.66 -10.13 4.27
CA VAL A 158 3.00 -9.63 3.07
C VAL A 158 3.76 -10.14 1.86
N SER A 159 3.11 -11.00 1.06
CA SER A 159 3.79 -11.59 -0.08
C SER A 159 3.97 -10.60 -1.23
N ALA A 160 5.13 -10.63 -1.87
CA ALA A 160 5.41 -9.88 -3.08
C ALA A 160 5.03 -10.65 -4.37
N ASN A 161 4.66 -11.93 -4.27
CA ASN A 161 4.32 -12.77 -5.41
C ASN A 161 2.92 -12.45 -5.95
N PRO A 162 2.78 -11.93 -7.18
CA PRO A 162 1.49 -11.50 -7.74
C PRO A 162 0.49 -12.65 -7.93
N ASN A 163 0.95 -13.91 -7.91
CA ASN A 163 0.10 -15.09 -8.03
C ASN A 163 -0.64 -15.43 -6.73
N ILE A 164 -0.29 -14.79 -5.61
CA ILE A 164 -0.92 -15.02 -4.30
C ILE A 164 -2.00 -13.97 -4.04
N LEU A 165 -3.17 -14.41 -3.55
CA LEU A 165 -4.26 -13.53 -3.19
C LEU A 165 -3.85 -12.56 -2.07
N LYS A 166 -4.21 -11.27 -2.20
CA LYS A 166 -3.81 -10.17 -1.30
C LYS A 166 -2.28 -9.92 -1.24
N SER A 167 -1.52 -10.42 -2.22
CA SER A 167 -0.13 -10.01 -2.40
C SER A 167 -0.03 -8.52 -2.73
N ILE A 168 1.09 -7.93 -2.37
CA ILE A 168 1.43 -6.55 -2.64
C ILE A 168 2.80 -6.55 -3.33
N PRO A 169 2.82 -6.64 -4.67
CA PRO A 169 4.08 -6.62 -5.43
C PRO A 169 4.81 -5.29 -5.22
N ILE A 170 6.09 -5.37 -4.90
CA ILE A 170 6.97 -4.22 -4.75
C ILE A 170 7.80 -4.09 -6.03
N LEU A 171 7.46 -3.10 -6.85
CA LEU A 171 8.17 -2.81 -8.09
C LEU A 171 9.41 -1.96 -7.81
N ARG A 172 10.43 -2.07 -8.65
CA ARG A 172 11.64 -1.24 -8.57
C ARG A 172 11.41 0.07 -9.32
N SER A 173 12.21 1.10 -9.00
CA SER A 173 12.27 2.33 -9.80
C SER A 173 12.61 2.04 -11.26
N VAL A 174 11.92 2.71 -12.18
CA VAL A 174 12.19 2.62 -13.62
C VAL A 174 12.73 3.96 -14.11
N ASN A 175 13.94 3.96 -14.68
CA ASN A 175 14.57 5.10 -15.36
C ASN A 175 14.52 6.44 -14.58
N LYS A 176 14.89 6.42 -13.29
CA LYS A 176 15.05 7.65 -12.52
C LYS A 176 16.40 8.29 -12.86
N ASP A 177 16.46 9.63 -12.83
CA ASP A 177 17.63 10.39 -13.27
C ASP A 177 18.92 10.05 -12.51
N GLN A 178 18.80 9.65 -11.24
CA GLN A 178 19.92 9.25 -10.39
C GLN A 178 20.12 7.72 -10.31
N GLY A 179 19.42 6.94 -11.15
CA GLY A 179 19.51 5.49 -11.17
C GLY A 179 18.55 4.81 -10.19
N LEU A 180 19.09 4.01 -9.27
CA LEU A 180 18.28 3.25 -8.31
C LEU A 180 17.66 4.19 -7.28
N GLU A 181 16.33 4.20 -7.18
CA GLU A 181 15.63 5.01 -6.19
C GLU A 181 14.52 4.22 -5.51
N PHE A 182 14.29 4.47 -4.22
CA PHE A 182 13.11 4.00 -3.51
C PHE A 182 12.98 4.66 -2.15
N THR A 183 11.78 4.61 -1.55
CA THR A 183 11.57 5.05 -0.17
C THR A 183 10.65 4.09 0.57
N TRP A 184 10.99 3.78 1.82
CA TRP A 184 10.11 3.07 2.76
C TRP A 184 9.75 3.99 3.92
N ASN A 185 8.46 4.16 4.17
CA ASN A 185 7.93 4.93 5.30
C ASN A 185 7.25 3.98 6.26
N VAL A 186 7.51 4.15 7.55
CA VAL A 186 6.88 3.37 8.61
C VAL A 186 6.67 4.22 9.85
N TRP A 187 5.56 3.98 10.53
CA TRP A 187 5.33 4.47 11.89
C TRP A 187 5.53 3.35 12.88
N PHE A 188 6.15 3.66 14.01
CA PHE A 188 6.22 2.73 15.13
C PHE A 188 6.18 3.46 16.47
N PHE A 189 5.73 2.73 17.49
CA PHE A 189 5.65 3.19 18.87
C PHE A 189 6.32 2.15 19.74
N ILE A 190 7.40 2.52 20.42
CA ILE A 190 8.10 1.66 21.36
C ILE A 190 7.52 1.93 22.75
N GLU A 191 6.84 0.98 23.37
CA GLU A 191 6.36 1.13 24.75
C GLU A 191 7.50 0.90 25.75
N ASP A 192 8.24 -0.18 25.53
CA ASP A 192 9.48 -0.50 26.23
C ASP A 192 10.34 -1.44 25.37
N VAL A 193 11.62 -1.55 25.73
CA VAL A 193 12.60 -2.45 25.09
C VAL A 193 13.02 -3.61 25.99
N THR A 194 12.29 -3.85 27.09
CA THR A 194 12.65 -4.86 28.10
C THR A 194 12.50 -6.29 27.60
N SER A 195 11.63 -6.50 26.60
CA SER A 195 11.48 -7.80 25.94
C SER A 195 12.66 -8.15 25.02
N ILE A 196 13.50 -7.17 24.66
CA ILE A 196 14.64 -7.37 23.78
C ILE A 196 15.85 -7.72 24.64
N GLN A 197 16.35 -8.95 24.50
CA GLN A 197 17.61 -9.34 25.13
C GLN A 197 18.76 -8.49 24.58
N THR A 198 19.70 -8.09 25.44
CA THR A 198 20.87 -7.30 25.05
C THR A 198 21.61 -7.93 23.88
N GLY A 199 21.92 -7.13 22.85
CA GLY A 199 22.56 -7.58 21.62
C GLY A 199 21.61 -8.13 20.55
N ASN A 200 20.35 -8.41 20.88
CA ASN A 200 19.35 -8.82 19.89
C ASN A 200 18.73 -7.64 19.15
N TYR A 201 18.18 -7.95 17.97
CA TYR A 201 17.53 -7.02 17.07
C TYR A 201 16.06 -7.43 16.90
N ALA A 202 15.16 -6.61 17.43
CA ALA A 202 13.72 -6.77 17.27
C ALA A 202 13.26 -6.14 15.95
N LEU A 203 12.49 -6.87 15.15
CA LEU A 203 12.09 -6.44 13.82
C LEU A 203 10.97 -5.38 13.87
N ILE A 204 11.17 -4.23 13.21
CA ILE A 204 10.07 -3.36 12.77
C ILE A 204 9.55 -3.92 11.45
N PHE A 205 10.38 -3.91 10.41
CA PHE A 205 10.05 -4.56 9.15
C PHE A 205 11.31 -4.94 8.37
N SER A 206 11.19 -5.89 7.46
CA SER A 206 12.25 -6.26 6.53
C SER A 206 11.66 -6.60 5.17
N LYS A 207 12.16 -5.94 4.12
CA LYS A 207 11.94 -6.33 2.74
C LYS A 207 13.04 -7.32 2.35
N GLY A 208 12.73 -8.61 2.46
CA GLY A 208 13.78 -9.62 2.46
C GLY A 208 13.58 -10.64 3.56
N GLN A 209 14.66 -11.27 4.00
CA GLN A 209 14.59 -12.25 5.06
C GLN A 209 14.28 -11.60 6.42
N SER A 210 13.39 -12.21 7.19
CA SER A 210 13.04 -11.76 8.54
C SER A 210 13.85 -12.43 9.65
N ARG A 211 14.43 -13.61 9.41
CA ARG A 211 15.10 -14.42 10.44
C ARG A 211 16.24 -15.29 9.91
N ALA A 212 17.23 -15.52 10.78
CA ALA A 212 18.36 -16.42 10.56
C ALA A 212 17.96 -17.86 10.22
N ASP A 213 16.76 -18.30 10.63
CA ASP A 213 16.34 -19.70 10.51
C ASP A 213 14.80 -19.78 10.38
N LYS A 214 14.29 -20.07 9.16
CA LYS A 214 12.84 -20.19 8.89
C LYS A 214 12.12 -21.22 9.79
N LYS A 215 12.88 -22.13 10.41
CA LYS A 215 12.37 -23.28 11.17
C LYS A 215 12.34 -23.10 12.69
N LYS A 216 12.96 -22.06 13.27
CA LYS A 216 13.16 -21.98 14.74
C LYS A 216 12.63 -20.73 15.44
N ASN A 217 11.93 -19.83 14.75
CA ASN A 217 11.24 -18.68 15.37
C ASN A 217 12.18 -17.87 16.32
N ARG A 218 13.48 -17.77 16.00
CA ARG A 218 14.52 -17.15 16.86
C ARG A 218 14.69 -15.65 16.55
N ALA A 219 15.04 -14.85 17.57
CA ALA A 219 15.48 -13.47 17.38
C ALA A 219 16.75 -13.39 16.53
N VAL A 220 16.94 -12.25 15.87
CA VAL A 220 18.21 -11.90 15.22
C VAL A 220 19.18 -11.48 16.32
N THR A 221 20.23 -12.26 16.53
CA THR A 221 21.22 -12.06 17.61
C THR A 221 22.55 -11.52 17.09
N ASN A 222 22.72 -11.46 15.76
CA ASN A 222 23.92 -10.96 15.11
C ASN A 222 23.56 -10.38 13.73
N THR A 223 24.23 -9.30 13.34
CA THR A 223 24.04 -8.61 12.06
C THR A 223 24.33 -9.51 10.86
N SER A 224 25.23 -10.49 10.97
CA SER A 224 25.51 -11.49 9.91
C SER A 224 24.29 -12.34 9.54
N GLN A 225 23.25 -12.35 10.38
CA GLN A 225 21.98 -13.03 10.09
C GLN A 225 21.01 -12.18 9.25
N MET A 226 21.29 -10.88 9.09
CA MET A 226 20.50 -9.94 8.28
C MET A 226 20.92 -10.07 6.81
N THR A 227 20.55 -11.18 6.16
CA THR A 227 20.93 -11.45 4.77
C THR A 227 19.80 -11.14 3.80
N ASN A 228 20.14 -10.66 2.61
CA ASN A 228 19.18 -10.34 1.54
C ASN A 228 18.05 -9.39 1.98
N VAL A 229 18.39 -8.39 2.82
CA VAL A 229 17.47 -7.36 3.31
C VAL A 229 17.74 -6.04 2.57
N CYS A 230 16.70 -5.41 2.03
CA CYS A 230 16.84 -4.12 1.35
C CYS A 230 15.49 -3.38 1.31
N PRO A 231 15.17 -2.57 2.33
CA PRO A 231 15.85 -2.44 3.63
C PRO A 231 15.31 -3.41 4.69
N GLY A 232 16.04 -3.55 5.79
CA GLY A 232 15.52 -4.05 7.07
C GLY A 232 15.68 -3.00 8.16
N ALA A 233 14.66 -2.82 9.01
CA ALA A 233 14.65 -1.89 10.12
C ALA A 233 14.41 -2.63 11.43
N TYR A 234 15.29 -2.41 12.40
CA TYR A 234 15.34 -3.15 13.66
C TYR A 234 15.53 -2.23 14.86
N ILE A 235 14.98 -2.61 16.01
CA ILE A 235 15.21 -1.97 17.29
C ILE A 235 16.18 -2.84 18.11
N GLN A 236 17.17 -2.19 18.72
CA GLN A 236 18.04 -2.78 19.72
C GLN A 236 17.83 -2.08 21.06
N SER A 237 17.85 -2.86 22.14
CA SER A 237 17.87 -2.33 23.51
C SER A 237 19.28 -1.88 23.86
N VAL A 238 19.39 -0.68 24.44
CA VAL A 238 20.65 -0.14 24.98
C VAL A 238 20.62 -0.34 26.50
N GLU A 239 21.78 -0.54 27.13
CA GLU A 239 21.92 -0.94 28.55
C GLU A 239 21.16 -0.03 29.56
N SER A 240 20.78 1.19 29.17
CA SER A 240 19.79 1.99 29.89
C SER A 240 18.38 1.73 29.35
N SER A 241 17.49 1.17 30.18
CA SER A 241 16.08 0.82 29.89
C SER A 241 15.16 1.96 29.40
N LYS A 242 15.70 3.14 29.07
CA LYS A 242 14.99 4.34 28.64
C LYS A 242 15.31 4.78 27.21
N SER A 243 16.22 4.11 26.51
CA SER A 243 16.59 4.44 25.13
C SER A 243 16.64 3.21 24.24
N ALA A 244 16.16 3.40 23.01
CA ALA A 244 16.22 2.40 21.95
C ALA A 244 17.25 2.84 20.89
N GLN A 245 17.83 1.90 20.16
CA GLN A 245 18.62 2.20 18.97
C GLN A 245 17.90 1.63 17.74
N LEU A 246 17.75 2.44 16.69
CA LEU A 246 17.31 1.95 15.38
C LEU A 246 18.52 1.53 14.56
N CYS A 247 18.46 0.33 14.01
CA CYS A 247 19.42 -0.20 13.06
C CYS A 247 18.72 -0.45 11.73
N VAL A 248 19.17 0.26 10.68
CA VAL A 248 18.76 0.02 9.30
C VAL A 248 19.84 -0.79 8.60
N ALA A 249 19.46 -1.95 8.08
CA ALA A 249 20.34 -2.90 7.42
C ALA A 249 20.06 -2.94 5.92
N ILE A 250 21.10 -2.79 5.11
CA ILE A 250 21.04 -2.80 3.65
C ILE A 250 22.05 -3.81 3.12
N THR A 251 21.56 -4.86 2.45
CA THR A 251 22.42 -5.76 1.67
C THR A 251 22.88 -5.04 0.41
N THR A 252 24.16 -5.17 0.08
CA THR A 252 24.77 -4.52 -1.09
C THR A 252 25.42 -5.57 -2.00
N TYR A 253 25.80 -5.18 -3.22
CA TYR A 253 26.56 -6.06 -4.11
C TYR A 253 28.02 -6.16 -3.65
N VAL A 254 28.57 -7.37 -3.55
CA VAL A 254 29.99 -7.57 -3.22
C VAL A 254 30.83 -7.47 -4.48
N ASP A 255 31.81 -6.58 -4.47
CA ASP A 255 32.82 -6.41 -5.51
C ASP A 255 34.22 -6.73 -4.93
N PRO A 256 34.87 -7.80 -5.41
CA PRO A 256 36.21 -8.20 -4.94
C PRO A 256 37.28 -7.13 -5.11
N ASN A 257 37.12 -6.17 -6.02
CA ASN A 257 38.14 -5.15 -6.29
C ASN A 257 38.18 -4.05 -5.22
N ILE A 258 37.09 -3.86 -4.49
CA ILE A 258 36.94 -2.79 -3.48
C ILE A 258 36.69 -3.32 -2.06
N ASN A 259 36.69 -4.65 -1.88
CA ASN A 259 36.56 -5.32 -0.58
C ASN A 259 35.37 -4.80 0.26
N ASN A 260 34.22 -4.52 -0.36
CA ASN A 260 33.06 -4.00 0.36
C ASN A 260 32.32 -5.12 1.13
N PRO A 261 31.70 -4.80 2.29
CA PRO A 261 30.87 -5.77 2.98
C PRO A 261 29.60 -6.02 2.18
N GLY A 262 29.05 -7.24 2.23
CA GLY A 262 27.76 -7.57 1.62
C GLY A 262 26.55 -7.03 2.39
N LEU A 263 26.78 -6.43 3.56
CA LEU A 263 25.77 -5.82 4.42
C LEU A 263 26.35 -4.54 5.02
N GLU A 264 25.59 -3.46 4.92
CA GLU A 264 25.93 -2.18 5.53
C GLU A 264 24.81 -1.74 6.49
N LEU A 265 25.22 -1.27 7.67
CA LEU A 265 24.31 -0.83 8.72
C LEU A 265 24.34 0.68 8.89
N ILE A 266 23.20 1.24 9.27
CA ILE A 266 23.01 2.64 9.65
C ILE A 266 22.34 2.62 11.01
N THR A 267 23.01 3.14 12.03
CA THR A 267 22.50 3.16 13.41
C THR A 267 22.10 4.56 13.82
N ILE A 268 20.94 4.67 14.46
CA ILE A 268 20.43 5.92 15.05
C ILE A 268 20.24 5.65 16.54
N PRO A 269 21.12 6.18 17.41
CA PRO A 269 21.04 5.97 18.85
C PRO A 269 19.91 6.79 19.49
N ASN A 270 19.66 6.52 20.76
CA ASN A 270 18.84 7.34 21.65
C ASN A 270 17.39 7.57 21.21
N LEU A 271 16.79 6.67 20.41
CA LEU A 271 15.38 6.80 20.06
C LEU A 271 14.50 6.87 21.32
N PRO A 272 13.52 7.79 21.32
CA PRO A 272 12.61 7.95 22.44
C PRO A 272 11.70 6.73 22.57
N ILE A 273 11.46 6.30 23.80
CA ILE A 273 10.39 5.36 24.12
C ILE A 273 9.11 6.14 24.46
N GLN A 274 7.98 5.45 24.37
CA GLN A 274 6.63 5.93 24.62
C GLN A 274 6.20 7.09 23.71
N LYS A 275 6.81 7.20 22.54
CA LYS A 275 6.49 8.19 21.51
C LYS A 275 6.32 7.52 20.15
N TRP A 276 5.40 8.04 19.35
CA TRP A 276 5.24 7.71 17.95
C TRP A 276 6.38 8.33 17.16
N ILE A 277 7.03 7.47 16.38
CA ILE A 277 8.16 7.79 15.53
C ILE A 277 7.78 7.46 14.09
N HIS A 278 7.92 8.44 13.20
CA HIS A 278 7.91 8.23 11.76
C HIS A 278 9.35 8.03 11.29
N CYS A 279 9.59 6.97 10.53
CA CYS A 279 10.87 6.69 9.92
C CYS A 279 10.72 6.54 8.41
N SER A 280 11.48 7.34 7.66
CA SER A 280 11.61 7.22 6.20
C SER A 280 13.01 6.79 5.84
N ILE A 281 13.14 5.65 5.17
CA ILE A 281 14.40 5.14 4.62
C ILE A 281 14.37 5.40 3.12
N ARG A 282 15.07 6.44 2.70
CA ARG A 282 15.15 6.91 1.31
C ARG A 282 16.47 6.46 0.70
N ALA A 283 16.42 5.80 -0.45
CA ALA A 283 17.59 5.42 -1.22
C ALA A 283 17.63 6.19 -2.53
N GLN A 284 18.78 6.76 -2.84
CA GLN A 284 19.08 7.40 -4.12
C GLN A 284 20.49 7.01 -4.55
N ASN A 285 20.58 6.21 -5.61
CA ASN A 285 21.80 5.57 -6.07
C ASN A 285 22.47 4.74 -4.96
N LYS A 286 23.61 5.21 -4.45
CA LYS A 286 24.36 4.61 -3.33
C LYS A 286 24.12 5.33 -2.00
N SER A 287 23.39 6.45 -1.98
CA SER A 287 23.09 7.18 -0.74
C SER A 287 21.83 6.62 -0.10
N ILE A 288 21.91 6.31 1.19
CA ILE A 288 20.77 5.98 2.03
C ILE A 288 20.61 7.09 3.07
N ASP A 289 19.44 7.71 3.04
CA ASP A 289 19.05 8.77 3.95
C ASP A 289 17.95 8.24 4.88
N VAL A 290 18.16 8.37 6.18
CA VAL A 290 17.17 7.99 7.20
C VAL A 290 16.63 9.27 7.83
N TYR A 291 15.33 9.49 7.64
CA TYR A 291 14.60 10.59 8.24
C TYR A 291 13.82 10.07 9.44
N ILE A 292 13.89 10.80 10.55
CA ILE A 292 13.05 10.58 11.73
C ILE A 292 12.14 11.80 11.84
N ASN A 293 10.82 11.60 11.93
CA ASN A 293 9.80 12.66 11.99
C ASN A 293 9.98 13.79 10.97
N GLY A 294 10.34 13.43 9.73
CA GLY A 294 10.53 14.39 8.64
C GLY A 294 11.90 15.06 8.58
N ILE A 295 12.79 14.81 9.56
CA ILE A 295 14.12 15.41 9.62
C ILE A 295 15.18 14.37 9.24
N MET A 296 16.02 14.68 8.25
CA MET A 296 17.15 13.82 7.86
C MET A 296 18.11 13.68 9.04
N THR A 297 18.13 12.51 9.65
CA THR A 297 18.87 12.25 10.90
C THR A 297 20.23 11.63 10.62
N GLN A 298 20.30 10.75 9.62
CA GLN A 298 21.55 10.11 9.22
C GLN A 298 21.58 9.91 7.70
N ARG A 299 22.73 10.18 7.08
CA ARG A 299 23.04 9.79 5.70
C ARG A 299 24.19 8.80 5.72
N LYS A 300 24.11 7.77 4.87
CA LYS A 300 25.22 6.84 4.61
C LYS A 300 25.39 6.65 3.11
N ASN A 301 26.59 6.91 2.63
CA ASN A 301 27.00 6.54 1.28
C ASN A 301 27.53 5.11 1.32
N LEU A 302 26.83 4.20 0.64
CA LEU A 302 27.23 2.82 0.50
C LEU A 302 28.42 2.70 -0.47
N LEU A 303 29.24 1.67 -0.30
CA LEU A 303 30.36 1.42 -1.22
C LEU A 303 29.87 0.95 -2.60
N THR A 304 28.82 0.12 -2.59
CA THR A 304 28.16 -0.40 -3.79
C THR A 304 26.66 -0.18 -3.76
N LEU A 305 25.98 -0.54 -4.84
CA LEU A 305 24.54 -0.35 -4.94
C LEU A 305 23.78 -1.24 -3.92
N PRO A 306 22.67 -0.74 -3.35
CA PRO A 306 21.72 -1.56 -2.60
C PRO A 306 21.22 -2.73 -3.45
N LYS A 307 21.20 -3.93 -2.89
CA LYS A 307 20.70 -5.14 -3.54
C LYS A 307 19.20 -5.29 -3.32
N GLN A 308 18.39 -4.56 -4.09
CA GLN A 308 16.94 -4.70 -4.08
C GLN A 308 16.50 -6.14 -4.41
N ASN A 309 15.49 -6.65 -3.71
CA ASN A 309 15.02 -8.02 -3.85
C ASN A 309 13.50 -8.08 -4.12
N TYR A 310 13.01 -9.24 -4.56
CA TYR A 310 11.58 -9.54 -4.77
C TYR A 310 10.99 -10.46 -3.69
N TYR A 311 11.69 -10.62 -2.56
CA TYR A 311 11.20 -11.43 -1.44
C TYR A 311 9.99 -10.77 -0.77
N ASP A 312 9.33 -11.51 0.11
CA ASP A 312 8.20 -11.00 0.88
C ASP A 312 8.64 -9.90 1.86
N THR A 313 7.67 -9.12 2.32
CA THR A 313 7.87 -8.12 3.37
C THR A 313 7.39 -8.69 4.69
N TYR A 314 8.25 -8.66 5.70
CA TYR A 314 7.95 -9.11 7.04
C TYR A 314 7.82 -7.90 7.95
N ILE A 315 6.81 -7.89 8.82
CA ILE A 315 6.50 -6.76 9.70
C ILE A 315 6.25 -7.32 11.10
N GLY A 316 6.98 -6.81 12.08
CA GLY A 316 7.00 -7.37 13.43
C GLY A 316 7.56 -8.79 13.48
N ASP A 317 7.80 -9.26 14.70
CA ASP A 317 8.22 -10.64 14.93
C ASP A 317 7.78 -11.13 16.32
N ALA A 318 7.71 -12.45 16.53
CA ALA A 318 7.22 -13.02 17.79
C ALA A 318 8.08 -12.70 19.03
N GLN A 319 9.34 -12.32 18.83
CA GLN A 319 10.29 -11.87 19.85
C GLN A 319 10.58 -10.35 19.69
N GLY A 320 9.63 -9.62 19.10
CA GLY A 320 9.73 -8.19 18.85
C GLY A 320 9.73 -7.36 20.14
N PHE A 321 9.72 -6.04 19.95
CA PHE A 321 9.65 -5.11 21.08
C PHE A 321 8.20 -4.96 21.55
N ASN A 322 8.01 -4.49 22.79
CA ASN A 322 6.68 -4.14 23.26
C ASN A 322 6.27 -2.81 22.62
N GLY A 323 5.22 -2.81 21.82
CA GLY A 323 4.83 -1.64 21.05
C GLY A 323 4.02 -1.96 19.81
N TYR A 324 3.96 -0.98 18.91
CA TYR A 324 3.13 -1.05 17.72
C TYR A 324 3.86 -0.58 16.46
N ILE A 325 3.42 -1.10 15.32
CA ILE A 325 3.89 -0.73 13.98
C ILE A 325 2.67 -0.37 13.15
N SER A 326 2.77 0.71 12.39
CA SER A 326 1.66 1.28 11.63
C SER A 326 2.11 1.84 10.27
N SER A 327 1.17 1.85 9.31
CA SER A 327 1.30 2.59 8.06
C SER A 327 2.61 2.34 7.29
N LEU A 328 3.01 1.08 7.11
CA LEU A 328 4.17 0.74 6.29
C LEU A 328 3.86 0.98 4.81
N LYS A 329 4.59 1.87 4.15
CA LYS A 329 4.39 2.25 2.76
C LYS A 329 5.69 2.23 1.97
N TYR A 330 5.60 1.79 0.72
CA TYR A 330 6.68 1.81 -0.24
C TYR A 330 6.45 2.88 -1.32
N TYR A 331 7.54 3.42 -1.84
CA TYR A 331 7.59 4.30 -3.00
C TYR A 331 8.71 3.86 -3.93
N ASP A 332 8.42 3.80 -5.23
CA ASP A 332 9.36 3.43 -6.30
C ASP A 332 10.33 4.56 -6.71
N HIS A 333 10.46 5.58 -5.86
CA HIS A 333 11.32 6.73 -6.08
C HIS A 333 11.81 7.30 -4.75
N ALA A 334 12.80 8.17 -4.83
CA ALA A 334 13.38 8.82 -3.68
C ALA A 334 12.52 10.05 -3.34
N LEU A 335 11.72 9.98 -2.27
CA LEU A 335 10.82 11.07 -1.90
C LEU A 335 11.60 12.36 -1.65
N ASN A 336 11.01 13.49 -2.05
CA ASN A 336 11.52 14.80 -1.68
C ASN A 336 11.10 15.16 -0.24
N TYR A 337 11.62 16.28 0.26
CA TYR A 337 11.33 16.73 1.63
C TYR A 337 9.84 16.95 1.88
N ASP A 338 9.13 17.57 0.95
CA ASP A 338 7.70 17.89 1.10
C ASP A 338 6.82 16.63 1.13
N GLU A 339 7.18 15.61 0.35
CA GLU A 339 6.50 14.31 0.35
C GLU A 339 6.72 13.57 1.68
N ILE A 340 7.96 13.57 2.19
CA ILE A 340 8.29 13.00 3.50
C ILE A 340 7.52 13.74 4.60
N GLN A 341 7.49 15.07 4.55
CA GLN A 341 6.76 15.90 5.51
C GLN A 341 5.25 15.65 5.44
N THR A 342 4.71 15.48 4.24
CA THR A 342 3.30 15.14 4.02
C THR A 342 2.94 13.80 4.68
N ASP A 343 3.80 12.78 4.56
CA ASP A 343 3.58 11.50 5.22
C ASP A 343 3.77 11.55 6.74
N PHE A 344 4.69 12.39 7.23
CA PHE A 344 4.84 12.64 8.66
C PHE A 344 3.61 13.35 9.26
N VAL A 345 3.07 14.37 8.58
CA VAL A 345 1.89 15.11 9.08
C VAL A 345 0.63 14.26 9.08
N LYS A 346 0.49 13.28 8.15
CA LYS A 346 -0.65 12.35 8.13
C LYS A 346 -0.76 11.51 9.40
N GLY A 347 0.36 11.23 10.07
CA GLY A 347 0.39 10.41 11.27
C GLY A 347 0.21 8.90 11.03
N PRO A 348 0.32 8.09 12.10
CA PRO A 348 0.07 6.66 12.05
C PRO A 348 -1.42 6.35 11.87
N ASN A 349 -1.73 5.22 11.22
CA ASN A 349 -3.07 4.65 11.25
C ASN A 349 -3.26 3.89 12.57
N MET A 350 -4.22 4.32 13.39
CA MET A 350 -4.47 3.77 14.72
C MET A 350 -5.51 2.64 14.75
N LYS A 351 -6.03 2.23 13.58
CA LYS A 351 -6.97 1.11 13.44
C LYS A 351 -6.21 -0.20 13.34
N MET A 352 -6.55 -1.19 14.14
CA MET A 352 -5.91 -2.50 14.08
C MET A 352 -6.13 -3.13 12.69
N ALA A 353 -5.07 -3.65 12.07
CA ALA A 353 -5.18 -4.21 10.72
C ALA A 353 -6.03 -5.50 10.67
N ASN A 354 -6.15 -6.19 11.81
CA ASN A 354 -6.84 -7.48 11.94
C ASN A 354 -8.15 -7.39 12.75
N ASP A 355 -8.56 -6.21 13.21
CA ASP A 355 -9.73 -6.02 14.06
C ASP A 355 -10.29 -4.59 13.91
N ASN A 356 -11.58 -4.37 14.17
CA ASN A 356 -12.20 -3.05 14.12
C ASN A 356 -11.87 -2.18 15.35
N SER A 357 -11.01 -2.65 16.24
CA SER A 357 -10.56 -1.91 17.42
C SER A 357 -9.52 -0.83 17.06
N SER A 358 -9.57 0.30 17.78
CA SER A 358 -8.61 1.39 17.63
C SER A 358 -7.85 1.61 18.93
N ILE A 359 -6.56 1.95 18.84
CA ILE A 359 -5.73 2.22 20.02
C ILE A 359 -5.63 3.73 20.20
N ASN A 360 -5.91 4.22 21.41
CA ASN A 360 -5.85 5.64 21.76
C ASN A 360 -4.52 6.00 22.45
N LYS A 361 -3.39 5.89 21.72
CA LYS A 361 -2.07 6.38 22.17
C LYS A 361 -1.67 7.58 21.30
N LYS A 362 -1.74 8.80 21.85
CA LYS A 362 -1.59 10.08 21.12
C LYS A 362 -0.23 10.78 21.30
N ASP A 363 0.78 10.06 21.75
CA ASP A 363 2.06 10.64 22.12
C ASP A 363 3.03 10.69 20.94
N PHE A 364 3.29 11.87 20.37
CA PHE A 364 4.24 12.08 19.26
C PHE A 364 5.61 12.56 19.76
N LEU A 365 6.70 12.19 19.07
CA LEU A 365 8.06 12.63 19.42
C LEU A 365 8.22 14.16 19.22
N SER A 366 8.80 14.82 20.23
CA SER A 366 8.98 16.28 20.29
C SER A 366 10.28 16.75 19.64
N MET A 367 10.30 18.02 19.19
CA MET A 367 11.47 18.63 18.55
C MET A 367 12.71 18.74 19.46
N ASN A 368 12.52 18.74 20.79
CA ASN A 368 13.61 18.85 21.77
C ASN A 368 14.61 17.69 21.70
N TRP A 369 14.17 16.53 21.23
CA TRP A 369 15.03 15.37 21.08
C TRP A 369 16.20 15.61 20.09
N TYR A 370 16.00 16.40 19.04
CA TYR A 370 17.04 16.68 18.04
C TYR A 370 18.17 17.57 18.56
N TYR A 371 17.87 18.45 19.53
CA TYR A 371 18.85 19.37 20.09
C TYR A 371 19.79 18.69 21.10
N ASN A 372 19.33 17.60 21.72
CA ASN A 372 20.05 16.92 22.80
C ASN A 372 20.96 15.78 22.32
N ASN A 373 20.93 15.42 21.03
CA ASN A 373 21.67 14.28 20.45
C ASN A 373 22.74 14.72 19.42
N LYS A 374 23.34 15.91 19.60
CA LYS A 374 24.51 16.32 18.83
C LYS A 374 25.81 15.78 19.41
#